data_AF-A0A654ZBX4-F1
#
_entry.id   AF-A0A654ZBX4-F1
#
_cell.length_a   1.000
_cell.length_b   1.000
_cell.length_c   1.000
_cell.angle_alpha   90.00
_cell.angle_beta   90.00
_cell.angle_gamma   90.00
#
_symmetry.space_group_name_H-M   'P 1'
#
loop_
_entity.id
_entity.type
_entity.pdbx_description
1 polymer ?
#
loop_
_entity_poly.entity_id
_entity_poly.type
_entity_poly.pdbx_seq_one_letter_code
_entity_poly.pdbx_strand_id
1 'polypeptide(L)' 'MLLIWGREDRVNPLDGALVALKTIPRAQLHVFGQCGHWVQVEKFDEFNKLTIEFLGGGR' A
#
# COMPACT_ATOMS: atom_id res chain seq x y z
N MET A 1 -5.43 -1.04 10.01
CA MET A 1 -4.51 -0.07 9.37
C MET A 1 -4.22 -0.58 7.96
N LEU A 2 -4.28 0.28 6.95
CA LEU A 2 -3.92 -0.09 5.57
C LEU A 2 -2.50 0.40 5.26
N LEU A 3 -1.65 -0.50 4.77
CA LEU A 3 -0.34 -0.22 4.21
C LEU A 3 -0.43 -0.43 2.70
N ILE A 4 0.05 0.52 1.90
CA ILE A 4 0.10 0.44 0.46
C ILE A 4 1.55 0.58 0.02
N TRP A 5 2.02 -0.32 -0.83
CA TRP A 5 3.43 -0.38 -1.21
C TRP A 5 3.64 -0.73 -2.68
N GLY A 6 4.69 -0.20 -3.30
CA GLY A 6 5.15 -0.64 -4.61
C GLY A 6 6.21 -1.73 -4.47
N ARG A 7 6.08 -2.83 -5.21
CA ARG A 7 7.02 -3.96 -5.13
C ARG A 7 8.44 -3.56 -5.57
N GLU A 8 8.55 -2.63 -6.49
CA GLU A 8 9.82 -2.13 -7.05
C GLU A 8 10.30 -0.84 -6.37
N ASP A 9 9.76 -0.52 -5.17
CA ASP A 9 10.22 0.59 -4.34
C ASP A 9 11.70 0.41 -3.95
N ARG A 10 12.55 1.32 -4.44
CA ARG A 10 14.00 1.35 -4.17
C ARG A 10 14.37 2.28 -3.01
N VAL A 11 13.46 3.12 -2.56
CA VAL A 11 13.67 4.05 -1.44
C VAL A 11 13.35 3.33 -0.13
N ASN A 12 12.18 2.71 -0.06
CA ASN A 12 11.77 1.85 1.05
C ASN A 12 11.43 0.45 0.52
N PRO A 13 12.38 -0.50 0.53
CA PRO A 13 12.14 -1.85 0.02
C PRO A 13 10.95 -2.55 0.67
N LEU A 14 10.32 -3.47 -0.07
CA LEU A 14 9.14 -4.22 0.37
C LEU A 14 9.33 -4.93 1.73
N ASP A 15 10.55 -5.34 2.06
CA ASP A 15 10.86 -5.97 3.36
C ASP A 15 10.50 -5.08 4.55
N GLY A 16 10.63 -3.75 4.40
CA GLY A 16 10.19 -2.79 5.42
C GLY A 16 8.68 -2.85 5.66
N ALA A 17 7.89 -3.02 4.61
CA ALA A 17 6.45 -3.21 4.71
C ALA A 17 6.09 -4.52 5.40
N LEU A 18 6.86 -5.59 5.16
CA LEU A 18 6.67 -6.89 5.82
C LEU A 18 7.00 -6.82 7.32
N VAL A 19 8.03 -6.05 7.70
CA VAL A 19 8.32 -5.78 9.11
C VAL A 19 7.16 -5.03 9.76
N ALA A 20 6.65 -3.96 9.12
CA ALA A 20 5.49 -3.22 9.61
C ALA A 20 4.24 -4.10 9.75
N LEU A 21 3.98 -4.98 8.78
CA LEU A 21 2.88 -5.95 8.83
C LEU A 21 3.00 -6.91 10.02
N LYS A 22 4.22 -7.33 10.35
CA LYS A 22 4.48 -8.22 11.49
C LYS A 22 4.35 -7.51 12.84
N THR A 23 4.71 -6.23 12.92
CA THR A 23 4.78 -5.48 14.19
C THR A 23 3.51 -4.73 14.54
N ILE A 24 2.69 -4.37 13.55
CA ILE A 24 1.46 -3.57 13.74
C ILE A 24 0.24 -4.50 13.81
N PRO A 25 -0.43 -4.62 14.97
CA PRO A 25 -1.62 -5.44 15.08
C PRO A 25 -2.75 -4.95 14.15
N ARG A 26 -3.41 -5.88 13.45
CA ARG A 26 -4.52 -5.59 12.51
C ARG A 26 -4.10 -4.67 11.34
N ALA A 27 -2.83 -4.70 10.96
CA ALA A 27 -2.39 -4.14 9.68
C ALA A 27 -2.80 -5.04 8.52
N GLN A 28 -3.11 -4.43 7.38
CA GLN A 28 -3.31 -5.06 6.09
C GLN A 28 -2.32 -4.41 5.13
N LEU A 29 -1.67 -5.23 4.29
CA LEU A 29 -0.69 -4.76 3.31
C LEU A 29 -1.20 -5.06 1.91
N HIS A 30 -1.28 -4.03 1.07
CA HIS A 30 -1.53 -4.15 -0.36
C HIS A 30 -0.26 -3.79 -1.13
N VAL A 31 0.19 -4.69 -2.01
CA VAL A 31 1.42 -4.53 -2.79
C VAL A 31 1.07 -4.45 -4.26
N PHE A 32 1.44 -3.35 -4.91
CA PHE A 32 1.31 -3.18 -6.35
C PHE A 32 2.59 -3.65 -7.06
N GLY A 33 2.43 -4.57 -8.01
CA GLY A 33 3.51 -4.92 -8.92
C GLY A 33 3.69 -3.88 -10.02
N GLN A 34 4.90 -3.80 -10.57
CA GLN A 34 5.28 -2.79 -11.56
C GLN A 34 5.01 -1.37 -11.04
N CYS A 35 5.41 -1.10 -9.80
CA CYS A 35 5.19 0.15 -9.09
C CYS A 35 6.39 0.44 -8.18
N GLY A 36 6.94 1.64 -8.32
CA GLY A 36 7.98 2.17 -7.46
C GLY A 36 7.45 2.78 -6.18
N HIS A 37 8.18 3.79 -5.68
CA HIS A 37 7.94 4.39 -4.38
C HIS A 37 6.61 5.14 -4.27
N TRP A 38 6.13 5.70 -5.38
CA TRP A 38 5.01 6.66 -5.37
C TRP A 38 3.75 6.01 -5.90
N VAL A 39 3.19 5.07 -5.15
CA VAL A 39 1.98 4.32 -5.54
C VAL A 39 0.81 5.24 -5.90
N GLN A 40 0.63 6.34 -5.16
CA GLN A 40 -0.44 7.30 -5.44
C GLN A 40 -0.29 8.03 -6.79
N VAL A 41 0.93 8.07 -7.35
CA VAL A 41 1.21 8.66 -8.67
C VAL A 41 1.17 7.58 -9.75
N GLU A 42 1.81 6.44 -9.51
CA GLU A 42 2.00 5.37 -10.49
C GLU A 42 0.75 4.49 -10.69
N LYS A 43 -0.08 4.36 -9.65
CA LYS A 43 -1.32 3.56 -9.59
C LYS A 43 -2.49 4.41 -9.07
N PHE A 44 -2.63 5.63 -9.62
CA PHE A 44 -3.55 6.65 -9.09
C PHE A 44 -4.98 6.15 -8.88
N ASP A 45 -5.58 5.51 -9.90
CA ASP A 45 -6.97 5.07 -9.84
C ASP A 45 -7.16 3.94 -8.82
N GLU A 46 -6.27 2.93 -8.83
CA GLU A 46 -6.33 1.82 -7.91
C GLU A 46 -6.03 2.24 -6.47
N PHE A 47 -5.08 3.15 -6.27
CA PHE A 47 -4.75 3.73 -4.96
C PHE A 47 -5.98 4.44 -4.37
N ASN A 48 -6.64 5.30 -5.16
CA ASN A 48 -7.81 6.04 -4.70
C ASN A 48 -8.98 5.11 -4.38
N LYS A 49 -9.26 4.15 -5.26
CA LYS A 49 -10.30 3.14 -5.03
C LYS A 49 -10.07 2.38 -3.73
N LEU A 50 -8.86 1.85 -3.54
CA LEU A 50 -8.51 1.07 -2.35
C LEU A 50 -8.60 1.93 -1.06
N THR A 51 -8.12 3.18 -1.12
CA THR A 51 -8.16 4.11 0.01
C THR A 51 -9.60 4.46 0.40
N ILE A 52 -10.45 4.77 -0.58
CA ILE A 52 -11.86 5.11 -0.34
C ILE A 52 -12.62 3.92 0.24
N GLU A 53 -12.42 2.72 -0.32
CA GLU A 53 -13.01 1.48 0.19
C GLU A 53 -12.61 1.22 1.64
N PHE A 54 -11.32 1.38 1.96
CA PHE A 54 -10.79 1.22 3.31
C PHE A 54 -11.37 2.24 4.31
N LEU A 55 -11.58 3.49 3.89
CA LEU A 55 -12.18 4.53 4.73
C LEU A 55 -13.70 4.37 4.90
N GLY A 56 -14.32 3.38 4.25
CA GLY A 56 -15.76 3.13 4.33
C GLY A 56 -16.61 4.04 3.44
N GLY A 57 -16.00 4.75 2.49
CA GLY A 57 -16.68 5.64 1.54
C GLY A 57 -17.36 4.92 0.36
N GLY A 58 -17.38 3.59 0.36
CA GLY A 58 -18.02 2.76 -0.67
C GLY A 58 -19.42 2.26 -0.29
N ARG A 59 -20.23 3.07 0.41
CA ARG A 59 -21.62 2.77 0.75
C ARG A 59 -22.58 3.73 0.07
#